data_AF-U5MMI6-F1
#
_entry.id   AF-U5MMI6-F1
#
_cell.length_a   1.000
_cell.length_b   1.000
_cell.length_c   1.000
_cell.angle_alpha   90.00
_cell.angle_beta   90.00
_cell.angle_gamma   90.00
#
_symmetry.space_group_name_H-M   'P 1'
#
loop_
_entity.id
_entity.type
_entity.pdbx_description
1 polymer ?
#
loop_
_entity_poly.entity_id
_entity_poly.type
_entity_poly.pdbx_seq_one_letter_code
_entity_poly.pdbx_strand_id
1 'polypeptide(L)'
;MAKKLKKSQVLRHIMQLILFLLLPGLYSMTFSELKTVYQMIIGGDFNFVQAFPSLIEFTCIMLLTMLIGRWFCGWMCAFGAYNDFIYFISKKVFKTKFKVDEKVDSILKYVKYIVLVFIIIISWTMKSSILESTSPWDVFGQITDLSTIFSSLLIGFIFLILITIGAAFIERFFCRYLCPLGAVFSIISKIGITKINKPKADCGKCRACTINCSMGLKLYKVDGARGGDCINCLKCTEVCPRKNARINILGKDLDQSLVGSVAMATMLGVYGVTNLAADALSKSSLGLSDNKVLSNSEASSNVSEKYKDGTYTGTGTGFRGATTKISVTIAGGNITDIQTLSNGDTSQYYEKASGTITKKIISNQSSSVDTVSGATYSSKGIISAVQDALNQASNTSTNNESNNTATENKATDSNKIVNSEDIKSTNSTNSSQGMYKDGTYTGSGKGFKGGTTKVSVTVVNGKITSVETLSNGDTPQYYKKASGTVINNILSKQSTSVDTVSGATYSSKGIISAVSDALSQAK
;
A
#
# COMPACT_ATOMS: atom_id res chain seq x y z
N MET A 1 1.02 19.88 -45.12
CA MET A 1 -0.38 19.68 -44.65
C MET A 1 -0.37 19.13 -43.23
N ALA A 2 -0.72 19.96 -42.24
CA ALA A 2 -0.95 19.50 -40.88
C ALA A 2 -2.13 18.51 -40.91
N LYS A 3 -1.87 17.22 -40.64
CA LYS A 3 -2.93 16.21 -40.51
C LYS A 3 -3.82 16.64 -39.35
N LYS A 4 -5.04 17.09 -39.64
CA LYS A 4 -6.08 17.31 -38.62
C LYS A 4 -6.15 16.04 -37.76
N LEU A 5 -5.90 16.17 -36.46
CA LEU A 5 -6.14 15.11 -35.50
C LEU A 5 -7.62 14.73 -35.62
N LYS A 6 -7.89 13.45 -35.90
CA LYS A 6 -9.26 12.94 -36.06
C LYS A 6 -9.93 12.88 -34.68
N LYS A 7 -11.25 13.14 -34.66
CA LYS A 7 -12.04 13.40 -33.43
C LYS A 7 -11.88 12.32 -32.36
N SER A 8 -11.77 11.04 -32.73
CA SER A 8 -11.69 9.94 -31.76
C SER A 8 -10.32 9.76 -31.10
N GLN A 9 -9.19 10.05 -31.77
CA GLN A 9 -7.89 10.09 -31.07
C GLN A 9 -7.84 11.27 -30.08
N VAL A 10 -8.42 12.42 -30.45
CA VAL A 10 -8.51 13.58 -29.56
C VAL A 10 -9.32 13.22 -28.33
N LEU A 11 -10.50 12.62 -28.52
CA LEU A 11 -11.32 12.12 -27.43
C LEU A 11 -10.56 11.15 -26.52
N ARG A 12 -9.83 10.17 -27.09
CA ARG A 12 -9.01 9.25 -26.30
C ARG A 12 -7.99 9.98 -25.44
N HIS A 13 -7.24 10.93 -26.01
CA HIS A 13 -6.20 11.65 -25.27
C HIS A 13 -6.79 12.58 -24.21
N ILE A 14 -7.94 13.21 -24.48
CA ILE A 14 -8.68 13.99 -23.48
C ILE A 14 -9.11 13.08 -22.32
N MET A 15 -9.69 11.92 -22.61
CA MET A 15 -10.10 10.95 -21.59
C MET A 15 -8.92 10.46 -20.76
N GLN A 16 -7.81 10.11 -21.42
CA GLN A 16 -6.57 9.72 -20.74
C GLN A 16 -6.06 10.80 -19.79
N LEU A 17 -6.07 12.07 -20.24
CA LEU A 17 -5.63 13.20 -19.43
C LEU A 17 -6.57 13.43 -18.23
N ILE A 18 -7.88 13.40 -18.46
CA ILE A 18 -8.89 13.54 -17.40
C ILE A 18 -8.72 12.45 -16.36
N LEU A 19 -8.62 11.18 -16.78
CA LEU A 19 -8.43 10.06 -15.86
C LEU A 19 -7.09 10.13 -15.12
N PHE A 20 -6.02 10.53 -15.82
CA PHE A 20 -4.71 10.72 -15.20
C PHE A 20 -4.73 11.81 -14.12
N LEU A 21 -5.45 12.90 -14.34
CA LEU A 21 -5.52 14.03 -13.39
C LEU A 21 -6.55 13.84 -12.28
N LEU A 22 -7.74 13.32 -12.60
CA LEU A 22 -8.86 13.21 -11.65
C LEU A 22 -8.87 11.88 -10.90
N LEU A 23 -8.38 10.80 -11.51
CA LEU A 23 -8.49 9.43 -10.98
C LEU A 23 -7.18 8.63 -11.14
N PRO A 24 -6.02 9.14 -10.66
CA PRO A 24 -4.77 8.37 -10.71
C PRO A 24 -4.87 7.06 -9.90
N GLY A 25 -5.72 7.05 -8.87
CA GLY A 25 -5.99 5.88 -8.02
C GLY A 25 -6.67 4.72 -8.76
N LEU A 26 -7.43 4.97 -9.83
CA LEU A 26 -8.13 3.92 -10.60
C LEU A 26 -7.15 2.86 -11.12
N TYR A 27 -5.93 3.28 -11.49
CA TYR A 27 -4.88 2.36 -11.90
C TYR A 27 -4.31 1.55 -10.73
N SER A 28 -4.01 2.22 -9.61
CA SER A 28 -3.46 1.57 -8.41
C SER A 28 -4.43 0.52 -7.88
N MET A 29 -5.74 0.81 -7.93
CA MET A 29 -6.81 -0.10 -7.51
C MET A 29 -6.81 -1.39 -8.33
N THR A 30 -6.74 -1.33 -9.66
CA THR A 30 -6.69 -2.55 -10.49
C THR A 30 -5.49 -3.45 -10.13
N PHE A 31 -4.35 -2.87 -9.76
CA PHE A 31 -3.17 -3.61 -9.30
C PHE A 31 -3.35 -4.15 -7.87
N SER A 32 -3.93 -3.34 -6.99
CA SER A 32 -4.23 -3.69 -5.61
C SER A 32 -5.25 -4.82 -5.53
N GLU A 33 -6.30 -4.82 -6.35
CA GLU A 33 -7.29 -5.89 -6.43
C GLU A 33 -6.67 -7.21 -6.86
N LEU A 34 -5.85 -7.18 -7.92
CA LEU A 34 -5.15 -8.38 -8.38
C LEU A 34 -4.22 -8.93 -7.27
N LYS A 35 -3.54 -8.04 -6.56
CA LYS A 35 -2.71 -8.38 -5.39
C LYS A 35 -3.55 -9.01 -4.28
N THR A 36 -4.68 -8.40 -3.92
CA THR A 36 -5.58 -8.89 -2.85
C THR A 36 -6.11 -10.28 -3.19
N VAL A 37 -6.62 -10.49 -4.41
CA VAL A 37 -7.10 -11.80 -4.87
C VAL A 37 -5.97 -12.83 -4.83
N TYR A 38 -4.78 -12.46 -5.31
CA TYR A 38 -3.61 -13.33 -5.28
C TYR A 38 -3.16 -13.69 -3.86
N GLN A 39 -3.14 -12.72 -2.94
CA GLN A 39 -2.78 -12.92 -1.54
C GLN A 39 -3.80 -13.81 -0.82
N MET A 40 -5.10 -13.70 -1.12
CA MET A 40 -6.11 -14.60 -0.59
C MET A 40 -5.90 -16.05 -1.05
N ILE A 41 -5.58 -16.26 -2.33
CA ILE A 41 -5.31 -17.59 -2.89
C ILE A 41 -4.11 -18.26 -2.20
N ILE A 42 -3.08 -17.49 -1.83
CA ILE A 42 -1.85 -18.02 -1.22
C ILE A 42 -1.92 -18.09 0.31
N GLY A 43 -2.58 -17.11 0.93
CA GLY A 43 -2.70 -16.98 2.38
C GLY A 43 -3.71 -17.94 3.00
N GLY A 44 -4.72 -18.38 2.25
CA GLY A 44 -5.73 -19.34 2.72
C GLY A 44 -6.84 -18.75 3.60
N ASP A 45 -6.71 -17.51 4.07
CA ASP A 45 -7.74 -16.80 4.84
C ASP A 45 -8.74 -16.09 3.92
N PHE A 46 -9.85 -16.78 3.60
CA PHE A 46 -10.93 -16.23 2.77
C PHE A 46 -11.97 -15.46 3.60
N ASN A 47 -11.73 -14.17 3.84
CA ASN A 47 -12.77 -13.27 4.36
C ASN A 47 -13.61 -12.69 3.21
N PHE A 48 -14.64 -13.43 2.80
CA PHE A 48 -15.49 -13.10 1.64
C PHE A 48 -16.11 -11.70 1.74
N VAL A 49 -16.57 -11.29 2.92
CA VAL A 49 -17.24 -10.01 3.14
C VAL A 49 -16.30 -8.82 2.90
N GLN A 50 -15.04 -8.90 3.36
CA GLN A 50 -14.05 -7.85 3.14
C GLN A 50 -13.50 -7.86 1.72
N ALA A 51 -13.44 -9.03 1.09
CA ALA A 51 -12.97 -9.21 -0.29
C ALA A 51 -13.99 -8.77 -1.35
N PHE A 52 -15.27 -8.68 -0.97
CA PHE A 52 -16.39 -8.54 -1.92
C PHE A 52 -16.26 -7.34 -2.87
N PRO A 53 -15.93 -6.11 -2.42
CA PRO A 53 -15.79 -4.97 -3.33
C PRO A 53 -14.67 -5.17 -4.35
N SER A 54 -13.50 -5.62 -3.90
CA SER A 54 -12.33 -5.87 -4.76
C SER A 54 -12.56 -7.01 -5.74
N LEU A 55 -13.30 -8.05 -5.33
CA LEU A 55 -13.66 -9.18 -6.19
C LEU A 55 -14.64 -8.76 -7.29
N ILE A 56 -15.63 -7.93 -6.97
CA ILE A 56 -16.57 -7.40 -7.96
C ILE A 56 -15.83 -6.57 -9.00
N GLU A 57 -14.99 -5.62 -8.57
CA GLU A 57 -14.25 -4.76 -9.48
C GLU A 57 -13.31 -5.57 -10.36
N PHE A 58 -12.53 -6.47 -9.76
CA PHE A 58 -11.66 -7.39 -10.50
C PHE A 58 -12.45 -8.21 -11.54
N THR A 59 -13.59 -8.80 -11.15
CA THR A 59 -14.42 -9.61 -12.03
C THR A 59 -15.00 -8.77 -13.17
N CYS A 60 -15.49 -7.56 -12.88
CA CYS A 60 -15.98 -6.63 -13.89
C CYS A 60 -14.88 -6.24 -14.89
N ILE A 61 -13.66 -5.96 -14.43
CA ILE A 61 -12.52 -5.63 -15.29
C ILE A 61 -12.12 -6.82 -16.16
N MET A 62 -12.10 -8.03 -15.59
CA MET A 62 -11.81 -9.25 -16.33
C MET A 62 -12.87 -9.50 -17.40
N LEU A 63 -14.16 -9.39 -17.07
CA LEU A 63 -15.27 -9.57 -18.01
C LEU A 63 -15.24 -8.51 -19.11
N LEU A 64 -15.00 -7.24 -18.77
CA LEU A 64 -14.88 -6.17 -19.77
C LEU A 64 -13.68 -6.41 -20.68
N THR A 65 -12.54 -6.84 -20.12
CA THR A 65 -11.33 -7.18 -20.88
C THR A 65 -11.55 -8.40 -21.76
N MET A 66 -12.34 -9.35 -21.28
CA MET A 66 -12.79 -10.49 -22.05
C MET A 66 -13.68 -10.03 -23.21
N LEU A 67 -14.65 -9.15 -23.01
CA LEU A 67 -15.58 -8.74 -24.08
C LEU A 67 -14.94 -7.80 -25.10
N ILE A 68 -14.31 -6.71 -24.62
CA ILE A 68 -13.84 -5.58 -25.42
C ILE A 68 -12.34 -5.68 -25.69
N GLY A 69 -11.65 -6.69 -25.16
CA GLY A 69 -10.20 -6.84 -25.26
C GLY A 69 -9.46 -5.89 -24.31
N ARG A 70 -8.19 -5.56 -24.62
CA ARG A 70 -7.33 -4.73 -23.74
C ARG A 70 -7.63 -3.23 -23.85
N TRP A 71 -8.90 -2.87 -23.89
CA TRP A 71 -9.37 -1.49 -24.05
C TRP A 71 -8.92 -0.60 -22.88
N PHE A 72 -8.93 -1.11 -21.65
CA PHE A 72 -8.39 -0.43 -20.46
C PHE A 72 -6.98 0.12 -20.70
N CYS A 73 -6.07 -0.71 -21.22
CA CYS A 73 -4.70 -0.30 -21.52
C CYS A 73 -4.64 0.85 -22.53
N GLY A 74 -5.56 0.89 -23.50
CA GLY A 74 -5.60 1.90 -24.55
C GLY A 74 -6.19 3.24 -24.09
N TRP A 75 -7.25 3.21 -23.27
CA TRP A 75 -8.10 4.37 -23.04
C TRP A 75 -8.06 4.93 -21.63
N MET A 76 -7.74 4.12 -20.61
CA MET A 76 -7.86 4.52 -19.21
C MET A 76 -6.59 4.37 -18.39
N CYS A 77 -5.69 3.49 -18.80
CA CYS A 77 -4.45 3.25 -18.07
C CYS A 77 -3.54 4.50 -18.03
N ALA A 78 -3.27 4.99 -16.82
CA ALA A 78 -2.39 6.12 -16.53
C ALA A 78 -0.97 5.92 -17.09
N PHE A 79 -0.38 4.73 -16.94
CA PHE A 79 0.94 4.42 -17.52
C PHE A 79 0.92 4.43 -19.05
N GLY A 80 -0.18 3.98 -19.66
CA GLY A 80 -0.36 4.06 -21.11
C GLY A 80 -0.40 5.51 -21.59
N ALA A 81 -1.14 6.36 -20.89
CA ALA A 81 -1.21 7.80 -21.15
C ALA A 81 0.15 8.48 -20.97
N TYR A 82 0.87 8.17 -19.88
CA TYR A 82 2.22 8.66 -19.62
C TYR A 82 3.19 8.30 -20.77
N ASN A 83 3.21 7.04 -21.20
CA ASN A 83 4.07 6.61 -22.30
C ASN A 83 3.69 7.27 -23.63
N ASP A 84 2.40 7.43 -23.92
CA ASP A 84 1.91 8.14 -25.12
C ASP A 84 2.35 9.61 -25.10
N PHE A 85 2.28 10.27 -23.93
CA PHE A 85 2.71 11.65 -23.74
C PHE A 85 4.22 11.82 -23.94
N ILE A 86 5.04 10.99 -23.29
CA ILE A 86 6.51 11.02 -23.45
C ILE A 86 6.91 10.78 -24.90
N TYR A 87 6.29 9.80 -25.58
CA TYR A 87 6.56 9.55 -26.99
C TYR A 87 6.14 10.73 -27.89
N PHE A 88 4.99 11.37 -27.61
CA PHE A 88 4.54 12.54 -28.34
C PHE A 88 5.50 13.73 -28.19
N ILE A 89 5.95 14.02 -26.96
CA ILE A 89 6.94 15.06 -26.68
C ILE A 89 8.27 14.73 -27.37
N SER A 90 8.76 13.49 -27.23
CA SER A 90 10.00 13.06 -27.87
C SER A 90 9.97 13.23 -29.39
N LYS A 91 8.88 12.82 -30.04
CA LYS A 91 8.71 12.97 -31.49
C LYS A 91 8.67 14.44 -31.92
N LYS A 92 8.12 15.33 -31.08
CA LYS A 92 8.03 16.77 -31.37
C LYS A 92 9.35 17.50 -31.12
N VAL A 93 10.05 17.17 -30.04
CA VAL A 93 11.28 17.82 -29.59
C VAL A 93 12.50 17.23 -30.29
N PHE A 94 12.72 15.92 -30.17
CA PHE A 94 13.92 15.24 -30.67
C PHE A 94 13.78 14.71 -32.11
N LYS A 95 12.57 14.82 -32.71
CA LYS A 95 12.27 14.33 -34.08
C LYS A 95 12.69 12.88 -34.33
N THR A 96 12.76 12.08 -33.26
CA THR A 96 13.27 10.72 -33.27
C THR A 96 12.44 9.84 -34.21
N LYS A 97 13.12 9.18 -35.15
CA LYS A 97 12.50 8.24 -36.13
C LYS A 97 12.81 6.77 -35.83
N PHE A 98 13.31 6.48 -34.63
CA PHE A 98 13.72 5.15 -34.24
C PHE A 98 12.56 4.15 -34.40
N LYS A 99 12.82 3.07 -35.13
CA LYS A 99 11.89 1.96 -35.31
C LYS A 99 12.65 0.68 -35.01
N VAL A 100 12.12 -0.09 -34.07
CA VAL A 100 12.65 -1.41 -33.72
C VAL A 100 12.46 -2.36 -34.89
N ASP A 101 13.47 -3.19 -35.16
CA ASP A 101 13.38 -4.26 -36.14
C ASP A 101 12.21 -5.21 -35.82
N GLU A 102 11.57 -5.74 -36.87
CA GLU A 102 10.36 -6.55 -36.72
C GLU A 102 10.60 -7.86 -35.95
N LYS A 103 11.79 -8.47 -36.08
CA LYS A 103 12.13 -9.71 -35.37
C LYS A 103 12.38 -9.42 -33.89
N VAL A 104 13.20 -8.40 -33.61
CA VAL A 104 13.53 -7.97 -32.24
C VAL A 104 12.26 -7.60 -31.48
N ASP A 105 11.38 -6.82 -32.10
CA ASP A 105 10.10 -6.45 -31.50
C ASP A 105 9.25 -7.67 -31.12
N SER A 106 9.20 -8.67 -32.00
CA SER A 106 8.39 -9.86 -31.77
C SER A 106 8.89 -10.67 -30.57
N ILE A 107 10.20 -10.74 -30.37
CA ILE A 107 10.83 -11.41 -29.22
C ILE A 107 10.61 -10.59 -27.95
N LEU A 108 10.84 -9.28 -28.02
CA LEU A 108 10.81 -8.40 -26.85
C LEU A 108 9.39 -8.30 -26.25
N LYS A 109 8.34 -8.48 -27.06
CA LYS A 109 6.94 -8.62 -26.60
C LYS A 109 6.71 -9.80 -25.66
N TYR A 110 7.57 -10.83 -25.68
CA TYR A 110 7.45 -11.95 -24.75
C TYR A 110 8.02 -11.67 -23.36
N VAL A 111 8.87 -10.64 -23.22
CA VAL A 111 9.51 -10.28 -21.94
C VAL A 111 8.48 -10.02 -20.84
N LYS A 112 7.33 -9.41 -21.15
CA LYS A 112 6.27 -9.17 -20.16
C LYS A 112 5.70 -10.45 -19.55
N TYR A 113 5.72 -11.58 -20.28
CA TYR A 113 5.29 -12.87 -19.74
C TYR A 113 6.38 -13.47 -18.85
N ILE A 114 7.66 -13.27 -19.20
CA ILE A 114 8.79 -13.65 -18.34
C ILE A 114 8.71 -12.87 -17.02
N VAL A 115 8.48 -11.55 -17.09
CA VAL A 115 8.27 -10.70 -15.90
C VAL A 115 7.09 -11.19 -15.07
N LEU A 116 5.96 -11.54 -15.70
CA LEU A 116 4.79 -12.09 -15.01
C LEU A 116 5.13 -13.39 -14.26
N VAL A 117 5.78 -14.35 -14.94
CA VAL A 117 6.17 -15.63 -14.33
C VAL A 117 7.17 -15.42 -13.18
N PHE A 118 8.13 -14.53 -13.37
CA PHE A 118 9.10 -14.16 -12.34
C PHE A 118 8.43 -13.57 -11.09
N ILE A 119 7.46 -12.67 -11.26
CA ILE A 119 6.67 -12.12 -10.15
C ILE A 119 5.93 -13.24 -9.41
N ILE A 120 5.27 -14.15 -10.14
CA ILE A 120 4.53 -15.28 -9.54
C ILE A 120 5.47 -16.19 -8.74
N ILE A 121 6.62 -16.56 -9.30
CA ILE A 121 7.60 -17.43 -8.64
C ILE A 121 8.14 -16.77 -7.37
N ILE A 122 8.56 -15.50 -7.45
CA ILE A 122 9.04 -14.76 -6.26
C ILE A 122 7.96 -14.70 -5.19
N SER A 123 6.74 -14.36 -5.59
CA SER A 123 5.62 -14.25 -4.66
C SER A 123 5.21 -15.60 -4.05
N TRP A 124 5.49 -16.73 -4.71
CA TRP A 124 5.22 -18.06 -4.17
C TRP A 124 6.35 -18.59 -3.27
N THR A 125 7.61 -18.38 -3.67
CA THR A 125 8.79 -18.87 -2.95
C THR A 125 9.09 -18.08 -1.67
N MET A 126 8.85 -16.77 -1.67
CA MET A 126 9.23 -15.88 -0.55
C MET A 126 8.11 -15.72 0.50
N LYS A 127 7.44 -16.81 0.89
CA LYS A 127 6.23 -16.87 1.75
C LYS A 127 6.28 -16.13 3.12
N SER A 128 7.32 -15.33 3.43
CA SER A 128 7.60 -14.73 4.73
C SER A 128 7.87 -13.22 4.66
N SER A 129 7.12 -12.45 5.48
CA SER A 129 7.42 -11.17 6.16
C SER A 129 7.94 -9.94 5.40
N ILE A 130 8.65 -10.08 4.28
CA ILE A 130 9.07 -8.96 3.40
C ILE A 130 7.95 -8.54 2.45
N LEU A 131 7.07 -9.47 2.08
CA LEU A 131 5.95 -9.23 1.15
C LEU A 131 4.73 -8.57 1.80
N GLU A 132 4.64 -8.50 3.14
CA GLU A 132 3.61 -7.72 3.83
C GLU A 132 3.87 -6.21 3.70
N SER A 133 5.14 -5.80 3.60
CA SER A 133 5.52 -4.38 3.50
C SER A 133 5.78 -3.89 2.07
N THR A 134 6.16 -4.77 1.14
CA THR A 134 6.36 -4.41 -0.27
C THR A 134 5.96 -5.56 -1.19
N SER A 135 4.75 -5.52 -1.73
CA SER A 135 4.39 -6.46 -2.79
C SER A 135 5.07 -6.09 -4.12
N PRO A 136 5.32 -7.06 -5.01
CA PRO A 136 5.90 -6.78 -6.32
C PRO A 136 5.06 -5.81 -7.16
N TRP A 137 3.76 -5.73 -6.87
CA TRP A 137 2.81 -4.84 -7.54
C TRP A 137 2.86 -3.41 -6.97
N ASP A 138 3.21 -3.25 -5.69
CA ASP A 138 3.33 -1.93 -5.06
C ASP A 138 4.47 -1.11 -5.68
N VAL A 139 5.54 -1.74 -6.19
CA VAL A 139 6.59 -1.06 -6.96
C VAL A 139 6.02 -0.31 -8.17
N PHE A 140 4.95 -0.83 -8.77
CA PHE A 140 4.28 -0.21 -9.91
C PHE A 140 3.18 0.79 -9.50
N GLY A 141 2.55 0.61 -8.34
CA GLY A 141 1.55 1.55 -7.78
C GLY A 141 2.17 2.78 -7.09
N GLN A 142 3.34 2.61 -6.46
CA GLN A 142 4.10 3.68 -5.79
C GLN A 142 4.62 4.77 -6.75
N ILE A 143 4.59 4.51 -8.06
CA ILE A 143 4.95 5.49 -9.09
C ILE A 143 3.95 6.67 -9.14
N THR A 144 2.70 6.47 -8.70
CA THR A 144 1.66 7.52 -8.72
C THR A 144 1.46 8.23 -7.38
N ASP A 145 2.05 7.72 -6.29
CA ASP A 145 1.85 8.26 -4.95
C ASP A 145 2.95 9.28 -4.59
N LEU A 146 2.67 10.56 -4.79
CA LEU A 146 3.66 11.65 -4.71
C LEU A 146 4.26 11.83 -3.29
N SER A 147 3.61 11.28 -2.26
CA SER A 147 3.95 11.49 -0.84
C SER A 147 5.02 10.53 -0.31
N THR A 148 5.11 9.31 -0.84
CA THR A 148 6.10 8.28 -0.48
C THR A 148 7.39 8.38 -1.30
N ILE A 149 7.44 9.32 -2.23
CA ILE A 149 8.53 9.57 -3.19
C ILE A 149 9.91 9.73 -2.54
N PHE A 150 10.02 10.30 -1.35
CA PHE A 150 11.30 10.76 -0.82
C PHE A 150 12.00 9.82 0.19
N SER A 151 11.37 8.74 0.65
CA SER A 151 11.96 7.91 1.74
C SER A 151 12.19 6.43 1.44
N SER A 152 11.60 5.84 0.38
CA SER A 152 11.77 4.41 0.04
C SER A 152 12.01 4.13 -1.45
N LEU A 153 12.21 5.17 -2.29
CA LEU A 153 11.96 5.10 -3.73
C LEU A 153 13.20 5.11 -4.65
N LEU A 154 14.37 4.62 -4.23
CA LEU A 154 15.51 4.58 -5.16
C LEU A 154 15.24 3.63 -6.34
N ILE A 155 14.68 2.44 -6.08
CA ILE A 155 14.36 1.45 -7.11
C ILE A 155 13.23 1.91 -8.04
N GLY A 156 12.14 2.45 -7.48
CA GLY A 156 10.97 2.89 -8.26
C GLY A 156 11.31 4.05 -9.20
N PHE A 157 12.13 5.01 -8.75
CA PHE A 157 12.59 6.11 -9.59
C PHE A 157 13.53 5.67 -10.70
N ILE A 158 14.51 4.81 -10.40
CA ILE A 158 15.42 4.27 -11.42
C ILE A 158 14.61 3.56 -12.50
N PHE A 159 13.63 2.75 -12.08
CA PHE A 159 12.77 2.02 -13.00
C PHE A 159 11.88 2.97 -13.83
N LEU A 160 11.32 4.01 -13.23
CA LEU A 160 10.57 5.04 -13.94
C LEU A 160 11.42 5.72 -15.00
N ILE A 161 12.63 6.18 -14.64
CA ILE A 161 13.56 6.84 -15.55
C ILE A 161 13.88 5.92 -16.74
N LEU A 162 14.17 4.65 -16.47
CA LEU A 162 14.42 3.66 -17.51
C LEU A 162 13.22 3.50 -18.47
N ILE A 163 12.00 3.46 -17.92
CA ILE A 163 10.77 3.43 -18.72
C ILE A 163 10.62 4.71 -19.54
N THR A 164 10.87 5.88 -18.95
CA THR A 164 10.76 7.18 -19.63
C THR A 164 11.72 7.26 -20.82
N ILE A 165 12.96 6.81 -20.63
CA ILE A 165 13.95 6.72 -21.70
C ILE A 165 13.43 5.77 -22.80
N GLY A 166 13.00 4.57 -22.44
CA GLY A 166 12.43 3.61 -23.40
C GLY A 166 11.22 4.16 -24.16
N ALA A 167 10.31 4.85 -23.46
CA ALA A 167 9.11 5.47 -24.02
C ALA A 167 9.41 6.63 -24.98
N ALA A 168 10.55 7.31 -24.79
CA ALA A 168 11.00 8.36 -25.71
C ALA A 168 11.36 7.81 -27.09
N PHE A 169 11.87 6.57 -27.18
CA PHE A 169 12.25 5.93 -28.45
C PHE A 169 11.15 5.03 -29.02
N ILE A 170 10.38 4.37 -28.15
CA ILE A 170 9.41 3.34 -28.54
C ILE A 170 8.04 3.70 -27.97
N GLU A 171 7.06 3.90 -28.87
CA GLU A 171 5.67 4.15 -28.47
C GLU A 171 5.18 3.01 -27.56
N ARG A 172 4.70 3.37 -26.35
CA ARG A 172 4.21 2.43 -25.33
C ARG A 172 5.20 1.34 -24.91
N PHE A 173 6.49 1.71 -24.77
CA PHE A 173 7.56 0.81 -24.35
C PHE A 173 7.16 -0.12 -23.18
N PHE A 174 6.68 0.45 -22.07
CA PHE A 174 6.31 -0.33 -20.89
C PHE A 174 5.19 -1.33 -21.17
N CYS A 175 4.08 -0.87 -21.76
CA CYS A 175 2.91 -1.71 -22.05
C CYS A 175 3.21 -2.83 -23.07
N ARG A 176 4.20 -2.61 -23.94
CA ARG A 176 4.61 -3.52 -25.01
C ARG A 176 5.54 -4.63 -24.51
N TYR A 177 6.47 -4.32 -23.60
CA TYR A 177 7.55 -5.24 -23.23
C TYR A 177 7.64 -5.62 -21.75
N LEU A 178 7.17 -4.78 -20.81
CA LEU A 178 7.45 -4.98 -19.38
C LEU A 178 6.20 -5.13 -18.52
N CYS A 179 5.04 -4.69 -18.98
CA CYS A 179 3.82 -4.61 -18.15
C CYS A 179 3.23 -6.00 -17.85
N PRO A 180 3.29 -6.51 -16.60
CA PRO A 180 2.77 -7.82 -16.23
C PRO A 180 1.24 -7.87 -16.31
N LEU A 181 0.53 -6.81 -15.92
CA LEU A 181 -0.92 -6.71 -16.10
C LEU A 181 -1.30 -6.74 -17.59
N GLY A 182 -0.47 -6.11 -18.43
CA GLY A 182 -0.62 -6.18 -19.88
C GLY A 182 -0.41 -7.58 -20.45
N ALA A 183 0.35 -8.45 -19.78
CA ALA A 183 0.51 -9.85 -20.12
C ALA A 183 -0.77 -10.64 -19.78
N VAL A 184 -1.31 -10.45 -18.57
CA VAL A 184 -2.59 -11.06 -18.12
C VAL A 184 -3.72 -10.68 -19.07
N PHE A 185 -3.92 -9.39 -19.34
CA PHE A 185 -4.99 -8.93 -20.24
C PHE A 185 -4.78 -9.38 -21.69
N SER A 186 -3.53 -9.61 -22.12
CA SER A 186 -3.22 -10.18 -23.43
C SER A 186 -3.65 -11.63 -23.57
N ILE A 187 -3.57 -12.41 -22.50
CA ILE A 187 -4.05 -13.80 -22.49
C ILE A 187 -5.58 -13.80 -22.51
N ILE A 188 -6.20 -13.05 -21.60
CA ILE A 188 -7.67 -13.00 -21.43
C ILE A 188 -8.36 -12.44 -22.67
N SER A 189 -7.80 -11.40 -23.30
CA SER A 189 -8.45 -10.77 -24.46
C SER A 189 -8.51 -11.63 -25.73
N LYS A 190 -7.81 -12.79 -25.79
CA LYS A 190 -7.82 -13.66 -26.99
C LYS A 190 -9.21 -14.18 -27.34
N ILE A 191 -10.04 -14.45 -26.32
CA ILE A 191 -11.43 -14.91 -26.52
C ILE A 191 -12.39 -13.76 -26.83
N GLY A 192 -11.93 -12.51 -26.80
CA GLY A 192 -12.81 -11.36 -26.83
C GLY A 192 -13.53 -11.08 -28.13
N ILE A 193 -14.72 -10.52 -28.02
CA ILE A 193 -15.69 -10.42 -29.11
C ILE A 193 -15.33 -9.30 -30.07
N THR A 194 -14.77 -8.22 -29.55
CA THR A 194 -14.37 -7.05 -30.33
C THR A 194 -13.13 -7.34 -31.15
N LYS A 195 -13.23 -7.15 -32.47
CA LYS A 195 -12.10 -7.23 -33.40
C LYS A 195 -12.01 -5.98 -34.25
N ILE A 196 -10.80 -5.60 -34.61
CA ILE A 196 -10.57 -4.63 -35.68
C ILE A 196 -10.60 -5.41 -36.98
N ASN A 197 -11.64 -5.23 -37.79
CA ASN A 197 -11.76 -5.83 -39.11
C ASN A 197 -10.96 -4.99 -40.13
N LYS A 198 -10.05 -5.62 -40.87
CA LYS A 198 -9.23 -4.98 -41.91
C LYS A 198 -8.84 -6.00 -42.99
N PRO A 199 -9.77 -6.34 -43.91
CA PRO A 199 -9.51 -7.29 -44.99
C PRO A 199 -8.22 -6.96 -45.76
N LYS A 200 -7.32 -7.93 -45.91
CA LYS A 200 -6.04 -7.72 -46.62
C LYS A 200 -6.24 -7.43 -48.10
N ALA A 201 -7.21 -8.07 -48.72
CA ALA A 201 -7.52 -7.93 -50.14
C ALA A 201 -7.67 -6.44 -50.51
N ASP A 202 -8.38 -5.68 -49.69
CA ASP A 202 -8.69 -4.27 -49.92
C ASP A 202 -7.51 -3.33 -49.57
N CYS A 203 -6.43 -3.84 -48.97
CA CYS A 203 -5.26 -3.05 -48.56
C CYS A 203 -4.17 -2.94 -49.63
N GLY A 204 -4.01 -3.94 -50.51
CA GLY A 204 -2.88 -4.03 -51.43
C GLY A 204 -1.52 -3.87 -50.71
N LYS A 205 -0.64 -3.01 -51.26
CA LYS A 205 0.71 -2.73 -50.68
C LYS A 205 0.68 -1.72 -49.50
N CYS A 206 -0.49 -1.24 -49.07
CA CYS A 206 -0.59 -0.21 -48.04
C CYS A 206 -0.16 -0.72 -46.64
N ARG A 207 0.78 -0.01 -45.99
CA ARG A 207 1.26 -0.32 -44.63
C ARG A 207 0.88 0.72 -43.58
N ALA A 208 -0.05 1.63 -43.88
CA ALA A 208 -0.40 2.76 -43.01
C ALA A 208 -0.83 2.32 -41.60
N CYS A 209 -1.66 1.28 -41.50
CA CYS A 209 -2.14 0.73 -40.22
C CYS A 209 -0.99 0.16 -39.36
N THR A 210 -0.09 -0.61 -39.98
CA THR A 210 1.08 -1.20 -39.29
C THR A 210 2.05 -0.12 -38.82
N ILE A 211 2.37 0.85 -39.68
CA ILE A 211 3.33 1.92 -39.38
C ILE A 211 2.87 2.80 -38.21
N ASN A 212 1.55 2.97 -38.04
CA ASN A 212 0.99 3.82 -36.99
C ASN A 212 0.43 3.01 -35.80
N CYS A 213 0.63 1.70 -35.73
CA CYS A 213 0.14 0.89 -34.62
C CYS A 213 0.98 1.15 -33.36
N SER A 214 0.36 1.67 -32.30
CA SER A 214 1.04 1.97 -31.02
C SER A 214 1.69 0.74 -30.37
N MET A 215 1.17 -0.45 -30.62
CA MET A 215 1.71 -1.73 -30.11
C MET A 215 2.58 -2.45 -31.14
N GLY A 216 2.83 -1.84 -32.30
CA GLY A 216 3.60 -2.42 -33.41
C GLY A 216 3.06 -3.75 -33.92
N LEU A 217 1.75 -3.88 -34.06
CA LEU A 217 1.13 -5.07 -34.65
C LEU A 217 1.38 -5.12 -36.16
N LYS A 218 1.65 -6.33 -36.66
CA LYS A 218 1.86 -6.63 -38.08
C LYS A 218 0.55 -6.71 -38.85
N LEU A 219 -0.23 -5.61 -38.83
CA LEU A 219 -1.56 -5.54 -39.44
C LEU A 219 -1.59 -5.81 -40.95
N TYR A 220 -0.46 -5.72 -41.65
CA TYR A 220 -0.38 -6.11 -43.07
C TYR A 220 -0.41 -7.63 -43.29
N LYS A 221 -0.08 -8.45 -42.27
CA LYS A 221 -0.08 -9.92 -42.33
C LYS A 221 -1.37 -10.57 -41.83
N VAL A 222 -2.31 -9.79 -41.29
CA VAL A 222 -3.58 -10.29 -40.74
C VAL A 222 -4.78 -9.52 -41.27
N ASP A 223 -5.94 -10.20 -41.38
CA ASP A 223 -7.21 -9.62 -41.86
C ASP A 223 -7.94 -8.82 -40.79
N GLY A 224 -7.37 -8.80 -39.58
CA GLY A 224 -7.85 -8.03 -38.46
C GLY A 224 -7.01 -8.28 -37.23
N ALA A 225 -7.25 -7.51 -36.18
CA ALA A 225 -6.64 -7.73 -34.88
C ALA A 225 -7.75 -8.03 -33.86
N ARG A 226 -7.67 -9.20 -33.22
CA ARG A 226 -8.56 -9.64 -32.14
C ARG A 226 -7.68 -10.03 -30.95
N GLY A 227 -7.90 -9.38 -29.81
CA GLY A 227 -7.19 -9.71 -28.57
C GLY A 227 -5.66 -9.61 -28.62
N GLY A 228 -5.01 -10.31 -27.70
CA GLY A 228 -3.56 -10.42 -27.61
C GLY A 228 -2.89 -9.08 -27.34
N ASP A 229 -2.01 -8.65 -28.23
CA ASP A 229 -1.31 -7.37 -28.10
C ASP A 229 -2.14 -6.15 -28.54
N CYS A 230 -3.33 -6.35 -29.10
CA CYS A 230 -4.19 -5.24 -29.49
C CYS A 230 -4.86 -4.60 -28.27
N ILE A 231 -4.58 -3.30 -28.07
CA ILE A 231 -5.15 -2.48 -26.99
C ILE A 231 -6.42 -1.72 -27.41
N ASN A 232 -6.98 -2.03 -28.59
CA ASN A 232 -8.16 -1.36 -29.14
C ASN A 232 -8.11 0.17 -29.03
N CYS A 233 -6.93 0.75 -29.34
CA CYS A 233 -6.71 2.19 -29.33
C CYS A 233 -7.26 2.90 -30.59
N LEU A 234 -7.65 2.10 -31.59
CA LEU A 234 -8.32 2.51 -32.83
C LEU A 234 -7.56 3.58 -33.65
N LYS A 235 -6.24 3.63 -33.49
CA LYS A 235 -5.36 4.49 -34.30
C LYS A 235 -5.30 4.02 -35.75
N CYS A 236 -5.35 2.71 -35.99
CA CYS A 236 -5.26 2.12 -37.34
C CYS A 236 -6.50 2.40 -38.21
N THR A 237 -7.70 2.35 -37.62
CA THR A 237 -8.97 2.68 -38.28
C THR A 237 -8.98 4.14 -38.74
N GLU A 238 -8.41 5.03 -37.93
CA GLU A 238 -8.31 6.46 -38.24
C GLU A 238 -7.26 6.80 -39.29
N VAL A 239 -6.07 6.19 -39.25
CA VAL A 239 -5.03 6.49 -40.24
C VAL A 239 -5.28 5.82 -41.59
N CYS A 240 -6.27 4.93 -41.69
CA CYS A 240 -6.54 4.17 -42.90
C CYS A 240 -7.04 5.09 -44.03
N PRO A 241 -6.26 5.27 -45.13
CA PRO A 241 -6.65 6.15 -46.22
C PRO A 241 -7.85 5.60 -47.02
N ARG A 242 -8.04 4.27 -47.02
CA ARG A 242 -9.09 3.57 -47.76
C ARG A 242 -10.37 3.32 -46.94
N LYS A 243 -10.44 3.79 -45.68
CA LYS A 243 -11.55 3.48 -44.73
C LYS A 243 -11.86 1.98 -44.58
N ASN A 244 -10.87 1.14 -44.82
CA ASN A 244 -10.96 -0.33 -44.82
C ASN A 244 -10.76 -0.96 -43.42
N ALA A 245 -10.34 -0.18 -42.44
CA ALA A 245 -10.17 -0.66 -41.07
C ALA A 245 -11.34 -0.16 -40.22
N ARG A 246 -12.11 -1.08 -39.64
CA ARG A 246 -13.35 -0.83 -38.87
C ARG A 246 -13.33 -1.62 -37.58
N ILE A 247 -13.99 -1.10 -36.55
CA ILE A 247 -14.25 -1.89 -35.34
C ILE A 247 -15.49 -2.75 -35.58
N ASN A 248 -15.40 -4.03 -35.24
CA ASN A 248 -16.46 -5.01 -35.46
C ASN A 248 -16.74 -5.74 -34.15
N ILE A 249 -18.01 -5.76 -33.75
CA ILE A 249 -18.50 -6.49 -32.57
C ILE A 249 -19.59 -7.43 -33.06
N LEU A 250 -19.42 -8.73 -32.82
CA LEU A 250 -20.41 -9.75 -33.18
C LEU A 250 -20.82 -9.71 -34.68
N GLY A 251 -19.90 -9.34 -35.57
CA GLY A 251 -20.16 -9.26 -37.01
C GLY A 251 -20.71 -7.91 -37.49
N LYS A 252 -21.11 -7.00 -36.59
CA LYS A 252 -21.56 -5.64 -36.95
C LYS A 252 -20.43 -4.62 -36.83
N ASP A 253 -20.26 -3.82 -37.87
CA ASP A 253 -19.37 -2.66 -37.83
C ASP A 253 -20.03 -1.56 -37.00
N LEU A 254 -19.31 -1.04 -36.01
CA LEU A 254 -19.81 0.00 -35.11
C LEU A 254 -19.05 1.30 -35.29
N ASP A 255 -19.67 2.39 -34.85
CA ASP A 255 -18.98 3.65 -34.73
C ASP A 255 -17.90 3.58 -33.64
N GLN A 256 -16.71 4.06 -33.98
CA GLN A 256 -15.54 3.99 -33.13
C GLN A 256 -15.63 4.88 -31.89
N SER A 257 -16.33 6.01 -31.96
CA SER A 257 -16.56 6.88 -30.79
C SER A 257 -17.53 6.22 -29.83
N LEU A 258 -18.60 5.61 -30.35
CA LEU A 258 -19.62 4.95 -29.54
C LEU A 258 -19.02 3.84 -28.67
N VAL A 259 -18.19 2.95 -29.25
CA VAL A 259 -17.59 1.84 -28.50
C VAL A 259 -16.66 2.35 -27.39
N GLY A 260 -15.88 3.41 -27.66
CA GLY A 260 -15.01 4.02 -26.66
C GLY A 260 -15.79 4.66 -25.51
N SER A 261 -16.84 5.42 -25.83
CA SER A 261 -17.67 6.09 -24.84
C SER A 261 -18.46 5.11 -23.97
N VAL A 262 -19.06 4.08 -24.56
CA VAL A 262 -19.82 3.06 -23.81
C VAL A 262 -18.91 2.29 -22.85
N ALA A 263 -17.75 1.81 -23.33
CA ALA A 263 -16.81 1.10 -22.47
C ALA A 263 -16.33 1.96 -21.28
N MET A 264 -16.12 3.27 -21.51
CA MET A 264 -15.75 4.19 -20.45
C MET A 264 -16.89 4.39 -19.44
N ALA A 265 -18.10 4.65 -19.93
CA ALA A 265 -19.26 4.88 -19.08
C ALA A 265 -19.55 3.65 -18.21
N THR A 266 -19.43 2.45 -18.76
CA THR A 266 -19.53 1.20 -18.00
C THR A 266 -18.46 1.13 -16.92
N MET A 267 -17.21 1.43 -17.24
CA MET A 267 -16.12 1.28 -16.28
C MET A 267 -16.17 2.33 -15.16
N LEU A 268 -16.47 3.58 -15.49
CA LEU A 268 -16.70 4.65 -14.51
C LEU A 268 -17.97 4.41 -13.69
N GLY A 269 -19.01 3.84 -14.29
CA GLY A 269 -20.23 3.44 -13.61
C GLY A 269 -19.96 2.33 -12.60
N VAL A 270 -19.24 1.28 -12.99
CA VAL A 270 -18.80 0.21 -12.08
C VAL A 270 -17.97 0.81 -10.95
N TYR A 271 -16.96 1.62 -11.26
CA TYR A 271 -16.14 2.28 -10.26
C TYR A 271 -16.95 3.16 -9.29
N GLY A 272 -17.90 3.94 -9.81
CA GLY A 272 -18.78 4.78 -9.00
C GLY A 272 -19.67 3.93 -8.10
N VAL A 273 -20.22 2.84 -8.62
CA VAL A 273 -21.06 1.90 -7.87
C VAL A 273 -20.24 1.12 -6.85
N THR A 274 -19.02 0.65 -7.15
CA THR A 274 -18.20 -0.10 -6.19
C THR A 274 -17.75 0.79 -5.04
N ASN A 275 -17.36 2.04 -5.31
CA ASN A 275 -17.00 2.99 -4.26
C ASN A 275 -18.22 3.45 -3.45
N LEU A 276 -19.36 3.72 -4.11
CA LEU A 276 -20.59 4.07 -3.42
C LEU A 276 -21.15 2.89 -2.61
N ALA A 277 -21.08 1.68 -3.15
CA ALA A 277 -21.47 0.46 -2.46
C ALA A 277 -20.52 0.18 -1.30
N ALA A 278 -19.21 0.38 -1.43
CA ALA A 278 -18.27 0.27 -0.32
C ALA A 278 -18.59 1.28 0.79
N ASP A 279 -18.91 2.54 0.43
CA ASP A 279 -19.32 3.57 1.39
C ASP A 279 -20.71 3.28 2.00
N ALA A 280 -21.62 2.70 1.21
CA ALA A 280 -22.95 2.27 1.66
C ALA A 280 -22.85 1.05 2.57
N LEU A 281 -22.10 0.00 2.23
CA LEU A 281 -21.83 -1.18 3.06
C LEU A 281 -21.11 -0.81 4.36
N SER A 282 -20.23 0.19 4.32
CA SER A 282 -19.61 0.79 5.51
C SER A 282 -20.63 1.52 6.41
N LYS A 283 -21.71 2.05 5.84
CA LYS A 283 -22.80 2.75 6.54
C LYS A 283 -24.02 1.86 6.86
N SER A 284 -24.19 0.77 6.14
CA SER A 284 -25.32 -0.16 6.16
C SER A 284 -24.86 -1.51 6.69
N SER A 285 -24.16 -1.53 7.83
CA SER A 285 -24.26 -2.67 8.73
C SER A 285 -25.73 -2.82 9.14
N LEU A 286 -26.52 -3.36 8.22
CA LEU A 286 -27.84 -3.89 8.42
C LEU A 286 -27.62 -4.99 9.44
N GLY A 287 -28.15 -4.73 10.63
CA GLY A 287 -28.42 -5.74 11.62
C GLY A 287 -29.09 -6.93 10.95
N LEU A 288 -28.35 -8.02 10.87
CA LEU A 288 -28.90 -9.32 11.17
C LEU A 288 -29.02 -9.38 12.69
N SER A 289 -30.04 -8.68 13.22
CA SER A 289 -30.47 -8.86 14.59
C SER A 289 -31.48 -10.00 14.66
N ASP A 290 -31.40 -10.69 15.80
CA ASP A 290 -32.48 -11.41 16.45
C ASP A 290 -32.88 -12.78 15.90
N ASN A 291 -32.34 -13.81 16.56
CA ASN A 291 -33.22 -14.86 17.04
C ASN A 291 -33.48 -14.61 18.54
N LYS A 292 -34.57 -13.91 18.81
CA LYS A 292 -35.17 -13.75 20.14
C LYS A 292 -35.91 -15.04 20.48
N VAL A 293 -35.39 -15.83 21.42
CA VAL A 293 -36.18 -16.80 22.18
C VAL A 293 -36.10 -16.41 23.65
N LEU A 294 -37.29 -16.28 24.27
CA LEU A 294 -37.48 -15.96 25.67
C LEU A 294 -36.86 -17.01 26.60
N SER A 295 -36.27 -16.49 27.68
CA SER A 295 -36.03 -17.03 29.01
C SER A 295 -36.31 -18.52 29.28
N ASN A 296 -35.26 -19.24 29.73
CA ASN A 296 -35.28 -19.82 31.07
C ASN A 296 -33.87 -20.17 31.59
N SER A 297 -33.82 -20.17 32.92
CA SER A 297 -32.74 -20.32 33.89
C SER A 297 -31.57 -21.27 33.63
N GLU A 298 -30.45 -20.84 34.23
CA GLU A 298 -29.38 -21.62 34.90
C GLU A 298 -28.29 -22.34 34.09
N ALA A 299 -27.10 -22.28 34.72
CA ALA A 299 -25.88 -23.06 34.52
C ALA A 299 -24.86 -22.59 33.45
N SER A 300 -23.97 -21.71 33.91
CA SER A 300 -22.49 -21.78 33.82
C SER A 300 -21.86 -22.62 32.70
N SER A 301 -21.06 -21.98 31.84
CA SER A 301 -19.62 -22.32 31.69
C SER A 301 -18.89 -21.43 30.65
N ASN A 302 -17.91 -20.66 31.16
CA ASN A 302 -16.66 -20.23 30.54
C ASN A 302 -16.68 -19.54 29.16
N VAL A 303 -16.81 -18.20 29.17
CA VAL A 303 -16.24 -17.33 28.14
C VAL A 303 -15.16 -16.47 28.79
N SER A 304 -13.94 -16.54 28.27
CA SER A 304 -12.80 -15.72 28.68
C SER A 304 -13.15 -14.24 28.50
N GLU A 305 -13.40 -13.52 29.60
CA GLU A 305 -13.59 -12.07 29.60
C GLU A 305 -12.30 -11.37 29.09
N LYS A 306 -12.39 -10.73 27.93
CA LYS A 306 -11.25 -10.06 27.27
C LYS A 306 -10.78 -8.80 28.01
N TYR A 307 -11.69 -8.13 28.69
CA TYR A 307 -11.43 -6.92 29.48
C TYR A 307 -12.16 -7.04 30.82
N LYS A 308 -11.54 -6.56 31.90
CA LYS A 308 -12.23 -6.46 33.18
C LYS A 308 -13.22 -5.30 33.15
N ASP A 309 -14.37 -5.50 33.79
CA ASP A 309 -15.37 -4.45 33.98
C ASP A 309 -14.82 -3.31 34.82
N GLY A 310 -15.18 -2.08 34.46
CA GLY A 310 -14.69 -0.88 35.11
C GLY A 310 -14.67 0.32 34.20
N THR A 311 -14.31 1.49 34.76
CA THR A 311 -14.10 2.70 33.98
C THR A 311 -12.61 3.06 34.01
N TYR A 312 -12.00 3.10 32.84
CA TYR A 312 -10.55 3.28 32.66
C TYR A 312 -10.28 4.59 31.94
N THR A 313 -9.31 5.35 32.43
CA THR A 313 -8.92 6.62 31.80
C THR A 313 -7.62 6.43 31.04
N GLY A 314 -7.66 6.67 29.74
CA GLY A 314 -6.48 6.59 28.88
C GLY A 314 -6.14 7.93 28.25
N THR A 315 -4.87 8.06 27.86
CA THR A 315 -4.34 9.29 27.27
C THR A 315 -3.67 9.02 25.93
N GLY A 316 -3.83 9.96 25.00
CA GLY A 316 -3.31 9.85 23.65
C GLY A 316 -2.88 11.19 23.09
N THR A 317 -2.02 11.16 22.08
CA THR A 317 -1.45 12.39 21.50
C THR A 317 -2.04 12.69 20.12
N GLY A 318 -2.65 13.86 20.00
CA GLY A 318 -3.24 14.41 18.78
C GLY A 318 -2.30 15.33 17.99
N PHE A 319 -2.87 16.34 17.34
CA PHE A 319 -2.14 17.26 16.47
C PHE A 319 -1.12 18.11 17.25
N ARG A 320 0.10 18.25 16.72
CA ARG A 320 1.22 19.03 17.33
C ARG A 320 1.56 18.65 18.78
N GLY A 321 1.26 17.42 19.21
CA GLY A 321 1.58 16.97 20.56
C GLY A 321 0.50 17.26 21.60
N ALA A 322 -0.67 17.74 21.19
CA ALA A 322 -1.81 17.96 22.08
C ALA A 322 -2.25 16.65 22.75
N THR A 323 -2.55 16.71 24.04
CA THR A 323 -3.01 15.54 24.80
C THR A 323 -4.53 15.44 24.74
N THR A 324 -5.03 14.25 24.42
CA THR A 324 -6.44 13.86 24.51
C THR A 324 -6.59 12.86 25.65
N LYS A 325 -7.53 13.10 26.56
CA LYS A 325 -7.88 12.20 27.66
C LYS A 325 -9.31 11.68 27.47
N ILE A 326 -9.49 10.38 27.59
CA ILE A 326 -10.76 9.70 27.35
C ILE A 326 -11.03 8.71 28.48
N SER A 327 -12.29 8.67 28.91
CA SER A 327 -12.83 7.66 29.82
C SER A 327 -13.51 6.57 29.01
N VAL A 328 -13.19 5.30 29.28
CA VAL A 328 -13.77 4.12 28.63
C VAL A 328 -14.43 3.26 29.70
N THR A 329 -15.73 3.00 29.55
CA THR A 329 -16.49 2.13 30.46
C THR A 329 -16.66 0.75 29.83
N ILE A 330 -16.38 -0.28 30.62
CA ILE A 330 -16.49 -1.69 30.26
C ILE A 330 -17.49 -2.35 31.22
N ALA A 331 -18.47 -3.06 30.67
CA ALA A 331 -19.43 -3.87 31.41
C ALA A 331 -19.69 -5.19 30.68
N GLY A 332 -19.72 -6.31 31.41
CA GLY A 332 -19.82 -7.66 30.86
C GLY A 332 -18.69 -7.98 29.88
N GLY A 333 -17.48 -7.45 30.10
CA GLY A 333 -16.32 -7.63 29.23
C GLY A 333 -16.35 -6.84 27.91
N ASN A 334 -17.35 -5.97 27.72
CA ASN A 334 -17.54 -5.18 26.51
C ASN A 334 -17.43 -3.67 26.79
N ILE A 335 -16.83 -2.93 25.87
CA ILE A 335 -16.80 -1.47 25.83
C ILE A 335 -18.22 -0.95 25.61
N THR A 336 -18.80 -0.32 26.63
CA THR A 336 -20.17 0.21 26.58
C THR A 336 -20.21 1.72 26.35
N ASP A 337 -19.19 2.45 26.78
CA ASP A 337 -19.16 3.91 26.66
C ASP A 337 -17.75 4.47 26.51
N ILE A 338 -17.63 5.59 25.79
CA ILE A 338 -16.38 6.32 25.57
C ILE A 338 -16.66 7.82 25.64
N GLN A 339 -16.15 8.47 26.68
CA GLN A 339 -16.35 9.91 26.92
C GLN A 339 -15.03 10.69 26.85
N THR A 340 -15.05 11.81 26.14
CA THR A 340 -13.92 12.75 26.14
C THR A 340 -13.88 13.53 27.44
N LEU A 341 -12.79 13.40 28.20
CA LEU A 341 -12.54 14.19 29.41
C LEU A 341 -11.85 15.51 29.09
N SER A 342 -10.85 15.48 28.19
CA SER A 342 -10.20 16.68 27.68
C SER A 342 -9.56 16.45 26.33
N ASN A 343 -9.45 17.50 25.52
CA ASN A 343 -8.74 17.48 24.25
C ASN A 343 -7.97 18.79 24.06
N GLY A 344 -6.76 18.69 23.50
CA GLY A 344 -5.94 19.87 23.14
C GLY A 344 -5.94 20.17 21.64
N ASP A 345 -6.77 19.49 20.86
CA ASP A 345 -6.86 19.67 19.41
C ASP A 345 -7.86 20.79 19.07
N THR A 346 -7.79 21.31 17.84
CA THR A 346 -8.80 22.27 17.36
C THR A 346 -10.17 21.58 17.25
N SER A 347 -11.19 22.15 17.89
CA SER A 347 -12.51 21.54 18.06
C SER A 347 -13.13 21.01 16.76
N GLN A 348 -13.02 21.73 15.63
CA GLN A 348 -13.57 21.28 14.35
C GLN A 348 -13.03 19.90 13.90
N TYR A 349 -11.74 19.64 14.10
CA TYR A 349 -11.13 18.36 13.70
C TYR A 349 -11.34 17.29 14.78
N TYR A 350 -11.34 17.70 16.04
CA TYR A 350 -11.62 16.80 17.15
C TYR A 350 -13.02 16.23 17.08
N GLU A 351 -14.05 17.07 16.92
CA GLU A 351 -15.46 16.63 16.85
C GLU A 351 -15.73 15.72 15.65
N LYS A 352 -15.08 16.00 14.51
CA LYS A 352 -15.16 15.14 13.32
C LYS A 352 -14.58 13.75 13.59
N ALA A 353 -13.49 13.68 14.37
CA ALA A 353 -12.85 12.42 14.73
C ALA A 353 -13.60 11.70 15.87
N SER A 354 -13.92 12.38 16.97
CA SER A 354 -14.55 11.80 18.16
C SER A 354 -15.85 11.09 17.81
N GLY A 355 -16.79 11.77 17.14
CA GLY A 355 -18.10 11.20 16.83
C GLY A 355 -18.06 9.97 15.91
N THR A 356 -17.02 9.82 15.09
CA THR A 356 -16.86 8.68 14.18
C THR A 356 -16.05 7.55 14.83
N ILE A 357 -14.95 7.89 15.49
CA ILE A 357 -14.00 6.93 16.04
C ILE A 357 -14.58 6.23 17.27
N THR A 358 -15.22 6.94 18.20
CA THR A 358 -15.79 6.32 19.42
C THR A 358 -16.86 5.30 19.07
N LYS A 359 -17.75 5.62 18.12
CA LYS A 359 -18.77 4.70 17.61
C LYS A 359 -18.16 3.45 16.97
N LYS A 360 -17.12 3.61 16.16
CA LYS A 360 -16.41 2.47 15.55
C LYS A 360 -15.74 1.58 16.59
N ILE A 361 -15.16 2.17 17.64
CA ILE A 361 -14.51 1.39 18.69
C ILE A 361 -15.53 0.60 19.52
N ILE A 362 -16.65 1.22 19.90
CA ILE A 362 -17.74 0.53 20.61
C ILE A 362 -18.33 -0.59 19.73
N SER A 363 -18.53 -0.33 18.44
CA SER A 363 -19.04 -1.34 17.50
C SER A 363 -18.06 -2.50 17.29
N ASN A 364 -16.76 -2.23 17.20
CA ASN A 364 -15.74 -3.25 16.90
C ASN A 364 -15.16 -3.91 18.14
N GLN A 365 -15.49 -3.42 19.34
CA GLN A 365 -14.91 -3.88 20.61
C GLN A 365 -13.36 -3.90 20.55
N SER A 366 -12.78 -2.91 19.85
CA SER A 366 -11.36 -2.84 19.50
C SER A 366 -10.94 -1.41 19.18
N SER A 367 -9.76 -1.01 19.65
CA SER A 367 -9.12 0.27 19.28
C SER A 367 -8.54 0.27 17.86
N SER A 368 -8.48 -0.89 17.18
CA SER A 368 -7.98 -1.00 15.80
C SER A 368 -9.05 -0.54 14.81
N VAL A 369 -9.14 0.78 14.62
CA VAL A 369 -10.09 1.43 13.70
C VAL A 369 -9.38 2.46 12.83
N ASP A 370 -9.85 2.64 11.59
CA ASP A 370 -9.25 3.58 10.65
C ASP A 370 -9.46 5.04 11.07
N THR A 371 -8.44 5.86 10.80
CA THR A 371 -8.52 7.32 11.01
C THR A 371 -9.52 7.99 10.07
N VAL A 372 -10.10 9.12 10.49
CA VAL A 372 -11.04 9.90 9.66
C VAL A 372 -10.29 10.84 8.71
N SER A 373 -10.65 10.83 7.43
CA SER A 373 -10.09 11.73 6.41
C SER A 373 -10.26 13.21 6.79
N GLY A 374 -9.15 13.94 6.80
CA GLY A 374 -9.09 15.35 7.22
C GLY A 374 -9.05 15.57 8.73
N ALA A 375 -9.04 14.51 9.55
CA ALA A 375 -8.88 14.57 11.00
C ALA A 375 -7.93 13.47 11.52
N THR A 376 -6.89 13.16 10.74
CA THR A 376 -6.00 12.01 10.97
C THR A 376 -5.28 12.07 12.31
N TYR A 377 -4.77 13.24 12.71
CA TYR A 377 -4.01 13.38 13.96
C TYR A 377 -4.93 13.29 15.18
N SER A 378 -6.09 13.94 15.16
CA SER A 378 -7.10 13.82 16.21
C SER A 378 -7.63 12.39 16.34
N SER A 379 -7.82 11.70 15.21
CA SER A 379 -8.19 10.28 15.20
C SER A 379 -7.15 9.41 15.90
N LYS A 380 -5.85 9.62 15.61
CA LYS A 380 -4.76 8.90 16.30
C LYS A 380 -4.72 9.19 17.79
N GLY A 381 -4.99 10.43 18.19
CA GLY A 381 -5.07 10.82 19.60
C GLY A 381 -6.16 10.06 20.35
N ILE A 382 -7.37 9.99 19.77
CA ILE A 382 -8.50 9.24 20.33
C ILE A 382 -8.22 7.74 20.36
N ILE A 383 -7.74 7.15 19.26
CA ILE A 383 -7.42 5.72 19.17
C ILE A 383 -6.38 5.32 20.22
N SER A 384 -5.33 6.13 20.37
CA SER A 384 -4.26 5.87 21.35
C SER A 384 -4.77 5.99 22.78
N ALA A 385 -5.61 6.99 23.06
CA ALA A 385 -6.21 7.17 24.38
C ALA A 385 -7.12 6.00 24.76
N VAL A 386 -7.92 5.49 23.83
CA VAL A 386 -8.76 4.32 24.09
C VAL A 386 -7.91 3.06 24.24
N GLN A 387 -6.87 2.88 23.42
CA GLN A 387 -5.97 1.73 23.56
C GLN A 387 -5.24 1.72 24.90
N ASP A 388 -4.82 2.88 25.40
CA ASP A 388 -4.23 3.03 26.74
C ASP A 388 -5.21 2.61 27.85
N ALA A 389 -6.48 3.03 27.76
CA ALA A 389 -7.53 2.61 28.69
C ALA A 389 -7.80 1.09 28.64
N LEU A 390 -7.86 0.50 27.44
CA LEU A 390 -8.07 -0.96 27.27
C LEU A 390 -6.88 -1.79 27.76
N ASN A 391 -5.65 -1.27 27.65
CA ASN A 391 -4.48 -1.91 28.21
C ASN A 391 -4.54 -1.95 29.76
N GLN A 392 -5.05 -0.90 30.40
CA GLN A 392 -5.28 -0.88 31.84
C GLN A 392 -6.35 -1.90 32.25
N ALA A 393 -7.43 -1.99 31.48
CA ALA A 393 -8.49 -2.99 31.68
C ALA A 393 -7.99 -4.44 31.52
N SER A 394 -6.94 -4.65 30.73
CA SER A 394 -6.33 -5.96 30.50
C SER A 394 -5.31 -6.36 31.57
N ASN A 395 -4.66 -5.39 32.25
CA ASN A 395 -3.46 -5.62 33.08
C ASN A 395 -3.64 -5.37 34.58
N THR A 396 -4.85 -5.24 35.11
CA THR A 396 -5.01 -4.97 36.55
C THR A 396 -4.83 -6.23 37.40
N SER A 397 -3.57 -6.48 37.80
CA SER A 397 -3.20 -7.04 39.10
C SER A 397 -2.49 -5.94 39.90
N THR A 398 -3.14 -5.44 40.96
CA THR A 398 -2.58 -4.73 42.14
C THR A 398 -1.47 -3.68 41.90
N ASN A 399 -1.77 -2.37 41.98
CA ASN A 399 -1.86 -1.63 43.26
C ASN A 399 -1.94 -0.10 43.07
N ASN A 400 -2.61 0.49 44.05
CA ASN A 400 -2.97 1.89 44.22
C ASN A 400 -1.81 2.88 44.39
N GLU A 401 -2.13 4.10 43.98
CA GLU A 401 -1.84 5.39 44.63
C GLU A 401 -0.43 6.01 44.61
N SER A 402 -0.51 7.31 44.32
CA SER A 402 0.26 8.43 44.87
C SER A 402 1.46 8.97 44.08
N ASN A 403 1.14 10.06 43.39
CA ASN A 403 1.66 11.40 43.66
C ASN A 403 3.11 11.76 43.27
N ASN A 404 3.12 12.80 42.44
CA ASN A 404 3.86 14.05 42.65
C ASN A 404 5.26 14.24 42.03
N THR A 405 5.24 15.15 41.06
CA THR A 405 6.03 16.39 41.02
C THR A 405 7.27 16.38 40.15
N ALA A 406 7.22 17.34 39.22
CA ALA A 406 8.30 17.84 38.40
C ALA A 406 9.51 18.29 39.24
N THR A 407 10.72 18.02 38.76
CA THR A 407 11.73 19.09 38.71
C THR A 407 12.73 18.83 37.59
N GLU A 408 12.97 19.87 36.81
CA GLU A 408 14.13 20.03 35.95
C GLU A 408 15.42 20.02 36.76
N ASN A 409 16.52 19.50 36.20
CA ASN A 409 17.76 20.27 36.18
C ASN A 409 18.77 19.76 35.15
N LYS A 410 19.55 20.74 34.71
CA LYS A 410 20.54 20.79 33.63
C LYS A 410 21.82 19.97 33.91
N ALA A 411 22.51 19.67 32.81
CA ALA A 411 23.97 19.63 32.57
C ALA A 411 24.90 19.12 33.70
N THR A 412 25.91 18.29 33.44
CA THR A 412 27.11 18.71 32.70
C THR A 412 28.00 17.49 32.36
N ASP A 413 28.64 17.63 31.20
CA ASP A 413 29.84 17.00 30.65
C ASP A 413 30.88 16.39 31.63
N SER A 414 31.47 15.24 31.25
CA SER A 414 32.94 15.07 31.12
C SER A 414 33.36 13.62 30.81
N ASN A 415 34.11 13.49 29.73
CA ASN A 415 34.94 12.36 29.33
C ASN A 415 35.90 11.84 30.42
N LYS A 416 36.08 10.51 30.50
CA LYS A 416 37.43 9.93 30.58
C LYS A 416 37.48 8.50 30.03
N ILE A 417 38.64 8.24 29.43
CA ILE A 417 39.05 7.19 28.51
C ILE A 417 39.80 6.08 29.28
N VAL A 418 39.44 4.82 29.00
CA VAL A 418 40.30 3.60 28.86
C VAL A 418 40.97 3.01 30.11
N ASN A 419 40.69 1.73 30.43
CA ASN A 419 41.52 0.57 30.03
C ASN A 419 40.91 -0.80 30.42
N SER A 420 41.27 -1.80 29.61
CA SER A 420 40.83 -3.20 29.60
C SER A 420 41.67 -4.12 30.52
N GLU A 421 41.25 -5.41 30.56
CA GLU A 421 41.99 -6.65 30.97
C GLU A 421 42.08 -6.90 32.49
N ASP A 422 41.92 -8.10 33.07
CA ASP A 422 41.72 -9.47 32.58
C ASP A 422 41.43 -10.45 33.77
N ILE A 423 40.53 -11.44 33.53
CA ILE A 423 40.67 -12.90 33.81
C ILE A 423 40.32 -13.60 35.17
N LYS A 424 39.39 -14.59 35.02
CA LYS A 424 39.16 -15.91 35.72
C LYS A 424 38.64 -15.92 37.18
N SER A 425 37.78 -16.81 37.67
CA SER A 425 37.10 -18.08 37.27
C SER A 425 35.79 -18.14 38.14
N THR A 426 34.70 -18.87 37.85
CA THR A 426 34.55 -20.33 37.88
C THR A 426 33.08 -20.68 37.57
N ASN A 427 32.86 -21.73 36.78
CA ASN A 427 31.57 -22.32 36.44
C ASN A 427 30.81 -22.91 37.64
N SER A 428 29.49 -22.75 37.66
CA SER A 428 28.57 -23.87 37.89
C SER A 428 27.21 -23.59 37.25
N THR A 429 26.92 -24.47 36.30
CA THR A 429 25.71 -24.66 35.49
C THR A 429 24.44 -24.80 36.33
N ASN A 430 23.39 -24.07 35.94
CA ASN A 430 22.11 -24.72 35.64
C ASN A 430 21.38 -23.97 34.53
N SER A 431 21.14 -24.72 33.48
CA SER A 431 20.55 -24.35 32.20
C SER A 431 19.08 -23.95 32.31
N SER A 432 18.78 -22.71 31.95
CA SER A 432 17.63 -22.40 31.11
C SER A 432 18.19 -21.70 29.87
N GLN A 433 18.05 -22.29 28.68
CA GLN A 433 18.47 -21.66 27.43
C GLN A 433 17.73 -20.32 27.26
N GLY A 434 18.39 -19.24 27.66
CA GLY A 434 17.98 -17.88 27.32
C GLY A 434 18.34 -17.57 25.88
N MET A 435 17.60 -16.65 25.26
CA MET A 435 17.71 -16.26 23.85
C MET A 435 19.06 -15.59 23.50
N TYR A 436 19.87 -15.23 24.51
CA TYR A 436 21.10 -14.46 24.40
C TYR A 436 22.18 -15.01 25.35
N LYS A 437 23.45 -14.92 24.94
CA LYS A 437 24.65 -15.16 25.75
C LYS A 437 24.85 -13.99 26.72
N ASP A 438 25.31 -14.32 27.92
CA ASP A 438 25.61 -13.34 28.95
C ASP A 438 26.83 -12.50 28.56
N GLY A 439 26.77 -11.21 28.85
CA GLY A 439 27.81 -10.25 28.50
C GLY A 439 27.29 -8.83 28.32
N THR A 440 28.21 -7.89 28.10
CA THR A 440 27.90 -6.51 27.77
C THR A 440 28.25 -6.26 26.31
N TYR A 441 27.26 -5.83 25.52
CA TYR A 441 27.36 -5.66 24.08
C TYR A 441 27.09 -4.21 23.70
N THR A 442 27.88 -3.67 22.78
CA THR A 442 27.67 -2.30 22.29
C THR A 442 27.09 -2.33 20.90
N GLY A 443 26.09 -1.50 20.64
CA GLY A 443 25.43 -1.43 19.35
C GLY A 443 25.13 0.00 18.95
N SER A 444 24.96 0.21 17.64
CA SER A 444 24.73 1.53 17.06
C SER A 444 23.54 1.55 16.10
N GLY A 445 22.82 2.67 16.09
CA GLY A 445 21.61 2.85 15.30
C GLY A 445 21.45 4.28 14.82
N LYS A 446 20.90 4.46 13.61
CA LYS A 446 20.69 5.78 13.01
C LYS A 446 19.33 6.35 13.42
N GLY A 447 19.36 7.54 14.00
CA GLY A 447 18.22 8.37 14.38
C GLY A 447 17.92 9.47 13.34
N PHE A 448 17.46 10.61 13.83
CA PHE A 448 17.00 11.72 12.98
C PHE A 448 18.15 12.36 12.18
N LYS A 449 17.94 12.61 10.88
CA LYS A 449 18.95 13.20 9.97
C LYS A 449 20.33 12.52 9.97
N GLY A 450 20.39 11.22 10.30
CA GLY A 450 21.65 10.48 10.34
C GLY A 450 22.45 10.61 11.63
N GLY A 451 21.88 11.25 12.67
CA GLY A 451 22.42 11.20 14.03
C GLY A 451 22.61 9.75 14.48
N THR A 452 23.76 9.41 15.03
CA THR A 452 24.04 8.04 15.48
C THR A 452 23.80 7.93 16.98
N THR A 453 22.98 6.96 17.39
CA THR A 453 22.80 6.56 18.77
C THR A 453 23.63 5.32 19.05
N LYS A 454 24.45 5.34 20.10
CA LYS A 454 25.19 4.18 20.59
C LYS A 454 24.67 3.80 21.97
N VAL A 455 24.43 2.50 22.16
CA VAL A 455 23.96 1.94 23.44
C VAL A 455 24.85 0.80 23.89
N SER A 456 24.91 0.58 25.20
CA SER A 456 25.49 -0.60 25.85
C SER A 456 24.35 -1.43 26.43
N VAL A 457 24.29 -2.71 26.09
CA VAL A 457 23.24 -3.64 26.53
C VAL A 457 23.89 -4.73 27.37
N THR A 458 23.41 -4.91 28.61
CA THR A 458 23.89 -5.96 29.51
C THR A 458 22.90 -7.12 29.52
N VAL A 459 23.41 -8.33 29.33
CA VAL A 459 22.67 -9.59 29.38
C VAL A 459 23.21 -10.43 30.53
N VAL A 460 22.32 -10.87 31.43
CA VAL A 460 22.64 -11.76 32.56
C VAL A 460 21.57 -12.85 32.64
N ASN A 461 21.99 -14.11 32.77
CA ASN A 461 21.13 -15.28 32.71
C ASN A 461 20.21 -15.30 31.46
N GLY A 462 20.74 -14.84 30.33
CA GLY A 462 20.06 -14.76 29.04
C GLY A 462 18.93 -13.75 28.95
N LYS A 463 18.85 -12.80 29.89
CA LYS A 463 17.89 -11.70 29.92
C LYS A 463 18.58 -10.34 29.84
N ILE A 464 17.98 -9.40 29.14
CA ILE A 464 18.37 -8.00 29.05
C ILE A 464 18.11 -7.35 30.42
N THR A 465 19.18 -6.99 31.13
CA THR A 465 19.10 -6.37 32.46
C THR A 465 19.27 -4.87 32.42
N SER A 466 20.07 -4.35 31.49
CA SER A 466 20.26 -2.90 31.32
C SER A 466 20.47 -2.51 29.85
N VAL A 467 20.03 -1.30 29.52
CA VAL A 467 20.34 -0.61 28.27
C VAL A 467 20.76 0.81 28.62
N GLU A 468 22.04 1.11 28.44
CA GLU A 468 22.63 2.41 28.73
C GLU A 468 22.96 3.16 27.44
N THR A 469 22.71 4.47 27.43
CA THR A 469 23.06 5.31 26.29
C THR A 469 24.50 5.76 26.42
N LEU A 470 25.36 5.35 25.48
CA LEU A 470 26.76 5.81 25.42
C LEU A 470 26.87 7.16 24.73
N SER A 471 26.15 7.35 23.62
CA SER A 471 26.08 8.62 22.92
C SER A 471 24.83 8.72 22.05
N ASN A 472 24.36 9.93 21.79
CA ASN A 472 23.25 10.18 20.86
C ASN A 472 23.53 11.40 20.00
N GLY A 473 23.24 11.30 18.70
CA GLY A 473 23.33 12.40 17.73
C GLY A 473 21.99 13.08 17.44
N ASP A 474 20.95 12.79 18.22
CA ASP A 474 19.60 13.30 18.02
C ASP A 474 19.35 14.57 18.86
N THR A 475 18.30 15.33 18.55
CA THR A 475 17.94 16.48 19.37
C THR A 475 17.55 16.02 20.79
N PRO A 476 18.14 16.58 21.87
CA PRO A 476 18.00 16.06 23.23
C PRO A 476 16.55 15.85 23.70
N GLN A 477 15.65 16.76 23.33
CA GLN A 477 14.23 16.67 23.71
C GLN A 477 13.52 15.42 23.14
N TYR A 478 13.82 15.04 21.90
CA TYR A 478 13.21 13.88 21.26
C TYR A 478 13.90 12.59 21.71
N TYR A 479 15.22 12.64 21.91
CA TYR A 479 15.96 11.52 22.45
C TYR A 479 15.46 11.14 23.84
N LYS A 480 15.33 12.11 24.76
CA LYS A 480 14.83 11.88 26.12
C LYS A 480 13.41 11.30 26.13
N LYS A 481 12.55 11.79 25.23
CA LYS A 481 11.19 11.26 25.05
C LYS A 481 11.20 9.80 24.57
N ALA A 482 12.09 9.46 23.65
CA ALA A 482 12.23 8.10 23.13
C ALA A 482 12.88 7.15 24.15
N SER A 483 14.00 7.53 24.76
CA SER A 483 14.79 6.65 25.62
C SER A 483 14.01 6.17 26.83
N GLY A 484 13.29 7.06 27.52
CA GLY A 484 12.51 6.67 28.70
C GLY A 484 11.42 5.62 28.42
N THR A 485 10.80 5.64 27.25
CA THR A 485 9.70 4.69 26.95
C THR A 485 10.20 3.45 26.22
N VAL A 486 11.06 3.64 25.21
CA VAL A 486 11.55 2.53 24.36
C VAL A 486 12.44 1.58 25.16
N ILE A 487 13.35 2.11 25.98
CA ILE A 487 14.24 1.26 26.77
C ILE A 487 13.44 0.44 27.78
N ASN A 488 12.48 1.07 28.47
CA ASN A 488 11.60 0.37 29.42
C ASN A 488 10.77 -0.72 28.73
N ASN A 489 10.26 -0.46 27.53
CA ASN A 489 9.52 -1.46 26.76
C ASN A 489 10.41 -2.63 26.29
N ILE A 490 11.69 -2.36 25.98
CA ILE A 490 12.65 -3.41 25.62
C ILE A 490 12.98 -4.28 26.84
N LEU A 491 13.20 -3.65 28.00
CA LEU A 491 13.46 -4.37 29.25
C LEU A 491 12.25 -5.20 29.69
N SER A 492 11.03 -4.71 29.50
CA SER A 492 9.81 -5.45 29.86
C SER A 492 9.49 -6.59 28.89
N LYS A 493 9.59 -6.35 27.57
CA LYS A 493 9.29 -7.36 26.54
C LYS A 493 10.46 -8.30 26.23
N GLN A 494 11.65 -8.00 26.73
CA GLN A 494 12.89 -8.73 26.41
C GLN A 494 13.13 -8.87 24.90
N SER A 495 12.72 -7.85 24.14
CA SER A 495 12.68 -7.86 22.67
C SER A 495 12.79 -6.45 22.11
N THR A 496 13.37 -6.32 20.92
CA THR A 496 13.40 -5.06 20.15
C THR A 496 12.12 -4.80 19.36
N SER A 497 11.15 -5.74 19.39
CA SER A 497 9.81 -5.56 18.83
C SER A 497 8.93 -4.71 19.75
N VAL A 498 9.27 -3.42 19.82
CA VAL A 498 8.58 -2.43 20.65
C VAL A 498 8.12 -1.26 19.78
N ASP A 499 7.00 -0.64 20.16
CA ASP A 499 6.47 0.49 19.42
C ASP A 499 7.34 1.73 19.58
N THR A 500 7.41 2.53 18.51
CA THR A 500 8.08 3.83 18.56
C THR A 500 7.23 4.85 19.31
N VAL A 501 7.88 5.84 19.93
CA VAL A 501 7.18 6.90 20.68
C VAL A 501 6.70 7.98 19.73
N SER A 502 5.42 8.34 19.83
CA SER A 502 4.80 9.40 19.04
C SER A 502 5.50 10.75 19.24
N GLY A 503 5.91 11.38 18.14
CA GLY A 503 6.69 12.62 18.13
C GLY A 503 8.20 12.44 18.39
N ALA A 504 8.67 11.22 18.59
CA ALA A 504 10.09 10.87 18.69
C ALA A 504 10.45 9.63 17.85
N THR A 505 9.70 9.39 16.76
CA THR A 505 9.75 8.16 15.96
C THR A 505 11.16 7.82 15.46
N TYR A 506 11.92 8.82 14.99
CA TYR A 506 13.28 8.59 14.50
C TYR A 506 14.26 8.25 15.62
N SER A 507 14.16 8.93 16.77
CA SER A 507 14.96 8.61 17.96
C SER A 507 14.62 7.24 18.53
N SER A 508 13.34 6.86 18.53
CA SER A 508 12.91 5.51 18.91
C SER A 508 13.50 4.45 17.98
N LYS A 509 13.46 4.65 16.66
CA LYS A 509 14.08 3.74 15.69
C LYS A 509 15.59 3.65 15.86
N GLY A 510 16.26 4.77 16.17
CA GLY A 510 17.68 4.80 16.47
C GLY A 510 18.04 3.93 17.67
N ILE A 511 17.28 4.04 18.77
CA ILE A 511 17.47 3.23 19.99
C ILE A 511 17.17 1.75 19.72
N ILE A 512 16.03 1.44 19.09
CA ILE A 512 15.65 0.05 18.76
C ILE A 512 16.71 -0.62 17.89
N SER A 513 17.22 0.11 16.88
CA SER A 513 18.25 -0.41 15.99
C SER A 513 19.58 -0.61 16.73
N ALA A 514 19.97 0.33 17.60
CA ALA A 514 21.19 0.22 18.38
C ALA A 514 21.14 -0.97 19.36
N VAL A 515 19.99 -1.20 20.00
CA VAL A 515 19.81 -2.38 20.86
C VAL A 515 19.78 -3.66 20.03
N SER A 516 19.13 -3.67 18.87
CA SER A 516 19.10 -4.84 17.99
C SER A 516 20.50 -5.21 17.48
N ASP A 517 21.33 -4.22 17.18
CA ASP A 517 22.72 -4.37 16.77
C ASP A 517 23.55 -4.98 17.92
N ALA A 518 23.38 -4.48 19.15
CA ALA A 518 24.03 -5.05 20.34
C ALA A 518 23.58 -6.50 20.61
N LEU A 519 22.28 -6.79 20.59
CA LEU A 519 21.75 -8.13 20.84
C LEU A 519 22.10 -9.14 19.74
N SER A 520 22.40 -8.68 18.52
CA SER A 520 22.87 -9.56 17.45
C SER A 520 24.23 -10.20 17.77
N GLN A 521 25.07 -9.51 18.56
CA GLN A 521 26.36 -10.00 19.03
C GLN A 521 26.22 -10.96 20.22
N ALA A 522 25.06 -10.94 20.89
CA ALA A 522 24.72 -11.81 22.00
C ALA A 522 24.09 -13.13 21.56
N LYS A 523 23.85 -13.37 20.27
CA LYS A 523 23.23 -14.61 19.78
C LYS A 523 24.20 -15.80 19.68
#